data_AF-A0A4V6E104-F1
#
_entry.id   AF-A0A4V6E104-F1
#
_cell.length_a   1.000
_cell.length_b   1.000
_cell.length_c   1.000
_cell.angle_alpha   90.00
_cell.angle_beta   90.00
_cell.angle_gamma   90.00
#
_symmetry.space_group_name_H-M   'P 1'
#
loop_
_entity.id
_entity.type
_entity.pdbx_description
1 polymer ?
#
loop_
_entity_poly.entity_id
_entity_poly.type
_entity_poly.pdbx_seq_one_letter_code
_entity_poly.pdbx_strand_id
1 'polypeptide(L)'
;MVAWQQRSATRWRGIGAGVVAAAAALAASLFYVLVAAVVPLRLSPDAQYWIGYAPQFAFVSGFVLGTTVWRRVASRVSTPKQGAFVGGVTAFGIVTLVPTLTGVYVLLFPLLLSAVTGQGLQYAVQLYPEPLWTAVGVTRTVATVWSPLVGTLLVPIGAVAGWASQRRRRISGH
;
A
#
# COMPACT_ATOMS: atom_id res chain seq x y z
N MET A 1 -13.60 5.96 33.81
CA MET A 1 -14.24 6.31 32.51
C MET A 1 -13.33 7.07 31.54
N VAL A 2 -12.50 8.01 32.00
CA VAL A 2 -11.60 8.83 31.15
C VAL A 2 -10.60 8.03 30.30
N ALA A 3 -9.98 6.98 30.87
CA ALA A 3 -9.03 6.12 30.13
C ALA A 3 -9.68 5.32 28.98
N TRP A 4 -10.97 4.98 29.12
CA TRP A 4 -11.72 4.23 28.11
C TRP A 4 -12.11 5.12 26.93
N GLN A 5 -12.53 6.36 27.21
CA GLN A 5 -12.78 7.39 26.19
C GLN A 5 -11.50 7.83 25.45
N GLN A 6 -10.35 7.90 26.12
CA GLN A 6 -9.08 8.18 25.46
C GLN A 6 -8.60 7.02 24.57
N ARG A 7 -8.79 5.77 24.99
CA ARG A 7 -8.49 4.58 24.17
C ARG A 7 -9.40 4.47 22.95
N SER A 8 -10.68 4.77 23.08
CA SER A 8 -11.59 4.75 21.94
C SER A 8 -11.26 5.87 20.95
N ALA A 9 -11.07 7.11 21.41
CA ALA A 9 -10.73 8.24 20.54
C ALA A 9 -9.41 8.05 19.78
N THR A 10 -8.39 7.45 20.41
CA THR A 10 -7.11 7.12 19.74
C THR A 10 -7.28 5.99 18.72
N ARG A 11 -8.12 4.98 18.99
CA ARG A 11 -8.46 3.91 18.05
C ARG A 11 -9.19 4.43 16.82
N TRP A 12 -10.23 5.25 16.99
CA TRP A 12 -10.97 5.86 15.88
C TRP A 12 -10.10 6.76 15.00
N ARG A 13 -9.18 7.52 15.61
CA ARG A 13 -8.20 8.35 14.86
C ARG A 13 -7.21 7.52 14.05
N GLY A 14 -6.76 6.38 14.58
CA GLY A 14 -5.89 5.45 13.85
C GLY A 14 -6.61 4.85 12.64
N ILE A 15 -7.85 4.41 12.83
CA ILE A 15 -8.70 3.87 11.74
C ILE A 15 -8.93 4.93 10.66
N GLY A 16 -9.26 6.17 11.04
CA GLY A 16 -9.45 7.26 10.07
C GLY A 16 -8.20 7.59 9.26
N ALA A 17 -7.01 7.62 9.89
CA ALA A 17 -5.75 7.83 9.17
C ALA A 17 -5.43 6.67 8.22
N GLY A 18 -5.72 5.43 8.65
CA GLY A 18 -5.64 4.24 7.81
C GLY A 18 -6.51 4.33 6.57
N VAL A 19 -7.78 4.69 6.73
CA VAL A 19 -8.73 4.80 5.60
C VAL A 19 -8.29 5.89 4.62
N VAL A 20 -7.84 7.05 5.10
CA VAL A 20 -7.35 8.13 4.23
C VAL A 20 -6.11 7.71 3.45
N ALA A 21 -5.14 7.08 4.11
CA ALA A 21 -3.94 6.57 3.45
C ALA A 21 -4.26 5.46 2.44
N ALA A 22 -5.19 4.56 2.77
CA ALA A 22 -5.67 3.51 1.88
C ALA A 22 -6.37 4.08 0.64
N ALA A 23 -7.25 5.07 0.82
CA ALA A 23 -7.95 5.73 -0.28
C ALA A 23 -6.98 6.49 -1.19
N ALA A 24 -6.00 7.20 -0.63
CA ALA A 24 -4.98 7.89 -1.41
C ALA A 24 -4.11 6.91 -2.21
N ALA A 25 -3.67 5.81 -1.58
CA ALA A 25 -2.91 4.75 -2.22
C ALA A 25 -3.70 4.08 -3.36
N LEU A 26 -4.98 3.81 -3.13
CA LEU A 26 -5.88 3.24 -4.13
C LEU A 26 -6.06 4.21 -5.31
N ALA A 27 -6.36 5.48 -5.05
CA ALA A 27 -6.54 6.48 -6.10
C ALA A 27 -5.29 6.65 -6.96
N ALA A 28 -4.10 6.73 -6.34
CA ALA A 28 -2.83 6.81 -7.07
C ALA A 28 -2.58 5.55 -7.91
N SER A 29 -2.91 4.37 -7.38
CA SER A 29 -2.76 3.10 -8.10
C SER A 29 -3.76 2.95 -9.26
N LEU A 30 -5.01 3.41 -9.09
CA LEU A 30 -6.00 3.44 -10.18
C LEU A 30 -5.59 4.43 -11.27
N PHE A 31 -5.02 5.57 -10.89
CA PHE A 31 -4.45 6.51 -11.86
C PHE A 31 -3.32 5.87 -12.67
N TYR A 32 -2.44 5.08 -12.04
CA TYR A 32 -1.45 4.29 -12.76
C TYR A 32 -2.11 3.32 -13.77
N VAL A 33 -3.17 2.61 -13.39
CA VAL A 33 -3.87 1.68 -14.30
C VAL A 33 -4.42 2.41 -15.52
N LEU A 34 -5.00 3.60 -15.32
CA LEU A 34 -5.48 4.44 -16.42
C LEU A 34 -4.34 4.88 -17.35
N VAL A 35 -3.21 5.30 -16.80
CA VAL A 35 -2.02 5.68 -17.59
C VAL A 35 -1.47 4.46 -18.35
N ALA A 36 -1.37 3.32 -17.69
CA ALA A 36 -0.88 2.06 -18.27
C ALA A 36 -1.80 1.53 -19.38
N ALA A 37 -3.09 1.85 -19.37
CA ALA A 37 -4.02 1.47 -20.44
C ALA A 37 -3.79 2.28 -21.75
N VAL A 38 -3.21 3.48 -21.64
CA VAL A 38 -3.01 4.38 -22.78
C VAL A 38 -1.54 4.38 -23.24
N VAL A 39 -0.61 4.09 -22.33
CA VAL A 39 0.83 4.00 -22.63
C VAL A 39 1.20 2.55 -22.93
N PRO A 40 1.83 2.24 -24.08
CA PRO A 40 2.23 0.88 -24.42
C PRO A 40 3.42 0.43 -23.55
N LEU A 41 3.13 -0.05 -22.35
CA LEU A 41 4.12 -0.69 -21.48
C LEU A 41 4.41 -2.08 -22.05
N ARG A 42 5.63 -2.31 -22.55
CA ARG A 42 6.11 -3.61 -23.04
C ARG A 42 6.37 -4.56 -21.86
N LEU A 43 5.30 -4.97 -21.21
CA LEU A 43 5.29 -5.91 -20.10
C LEU A 43 5.03 -7.32 -20.62
N SER A 44 5.58 -8.34 -19.97
CA SER A 44 5.18 -9.73 -20.25
C SER A 44 3.71 -9.94 -19.85
N PRO A 45 3.00 -10.91 -20.47
CA PRO A 45 1.63 -11.23 -20.11
C PRO A 45 1.44 -11.51 -18.62
N ASP A 46 2.38 -12.26 -18.01
CA ASP A 46 2.39 -12.51 -16.58
C ASP A 46 2.52 -11.22 -15.77
N ALA A 47 3.46 -10.35 -16.14
CA ALA A 47 3.65 -9.08 -15.45
C ALA A 47 2.42 -8.18 -15.56
N GLN A 48 1.73 -8.16 -16.71
CA GLN A 48 0.47 -7.42 -16.88
C GLN A 48 -0.64 -7.96 -15.97
N TYR A 49 -0.80 -9.29 -15.91
CA TYR A 49 -1.79 -9.93 -15.05
C TYR A 49 -1.55 -9.59 -13.57
N TRP A 50 -0.32 -9.77 -13.08
CA TRP A 50 0.00 -9.56 -11.66
C TRP A 50 0.01 -8.09 -11.26
N ILE A 51 0.41 -7.18 -12.15
CA ILE A 51 0.31 -5.72 -11.92
C ILE A 51 -1.15 -5.28 -11.74
N GLY A 52 -2.11 -5.99 -12.35
CA GLY A 52 -3.54 -5.73 -12.16
C GLY A 52 -4.00 -5.80 -10.69
N TYR A 53 -3.27 -6.52 -9.84
CA TYR A 53 -3.55 -6.63 -8.40
C TYR A 53 -2.89 -5.54 -7.55
N ALA A 54 -2.00 -4.72 -8.13
CA ALA A 54 -1.30 -3.65 -7.41
C ALA A 54 -2.25 -2.65 -6.69
N PRO A 55 -3.43 -2.27 -7.22
CA PRO A 55 -4.38 -1.42 -6.50
C PRO A 55 -4.88 -2.01 -5.17
N GLN A 56 -5.10 -3.33 -5.12
CA GLN A 56 -5.57 -4.01 -3.91
C GLN A 56 -4.47 -4.03 -2.85
N PHE A 57 -3.24 -4.36 -3.25
CA PHE A 57 -2.09 -4.31 -2.36
C PHE A 57 -1.79 -2.87 -1.90
N ALA A 58 -1.97 -1.87 -2.76
CA ALA A 58 -1.79 -0.46 -2.39
C ALA A 58 -2.81 -0.02 -1.33
N PHE A 59 -4.07 -0.43 -1.48
CA PHE A 59 -5.11 -0.19 -0.48
C PHE A 59 -4.74 -0.81 0.88
N VAL A 60 -4.40 -2.11 0.90
CA VAL A 60 -4.03 -2.83 2.13
C VAL A 60 -2.78 -2.20 2.78
N SER A 61 -1.75 -1.92 1.98
CA SER A 61 -0.52 -1.27 2.44
C SER A 61 -0.81 0.11 3.04
N GLY A 62 -1.64 0.91 2.36
CA GLY A 62 -2.04 2.23 2.83
C GLY A 62 -2.82 2.15 4.14
N PHE A 63 -3.72 1.18 4.29
CA PHE A 63 -4.46 0.98 5.53
C PHE A 63 -3.53 0.57 6.68
N VAL A 64 -2.68 -0.43 6.49
CA VAL A 64 -1.77 -0.94 7.52
C VAL A 64 -0.76 0.14 7.93
N LEU A 65 -0.12 0.80 6.97
CA LEU A 65 0.87 1.83 7.27
C LEU A 65 0.21 3.10 7.82
N GLY A 66 -0.96 3.50 7.32
CA GLY A 66 -1.72 4.62 7.85
C GLY A 66 -2.19 4.38 9.29
N THR A 67 -2.67 3.18 9.63
CA THR A 67 -3.08 2.86 11.00
C THR A 67 -1.89 2.75 11.97
N THR A 68 -0.74 2.23 11.52
CA THR A 68 0.42 1.96 12.38
C THR A 68 1.36 3.15 12.54
N VAL A 69 1.70 3.83 11.44
CA VAL A 69 2.67 4.94 11.43
C VAL A 69 2.06 6.18 12.07
N TRP A 70 0.83 6.56 11.69
CA TRP A 70 0.19 7.76 12.26
C TRP A 70 -0.14 7.61 13.74
N ARG A 71 -0.41 6.38 14.21
CA ARG A 71 -0.64 6.13 15.64
C ARG A 71 0.58 6.47 16.48
N ARG A 72 1.79 6.25 15.97
CA ARG A 72 3.05 6.58 16.67
C ARG A 72 3.31 8.08 16.77
N VAL A 73 2.79 8.88 15.83
CA VAL A 73 3.10 10.32 15.74
C VAL A 73 1.90 11.21 16.10
N ALA A 74 0.75 10.63 16.41
CA ALA A 74 -0.46 11.32 16.86
C ALA A 74 -0.38 11.92 18.29
N SER A 75 0.82 12.17 18.83
CA SER A 75 0.95 12.86 20.13
C SER A 75 0.59 14.34 19.99
N ARG A 76 0.03 14.93 21.05
CA ARG A 76 -0.38 16.36 21.08
C ARG A 76 0.78 17.34 20.88
N VAL A 77 2.02 16.87 21.04
CA VAL A 77 3.25 17.68 20.93
C VAL A 77 3.79 17.70 19.49
N SER A 78 3.22 16.91 18.58
CA SER A 78 3.72 16.78 17.21
C SER A 78 3.74 18.10 16.43
N THR A 79 4.77 18.27 15.60
CA THR A 79 4.99 19.49 14.79
C THR A 79 4.61 19.24 13.34
N PRO A 80 4.06 20.22 12.59
CA PRO A 80 3.68 20.01 11.19
C PRO A 80 4.78 19.40 10.29
N LYS A 81 6.06 19.65 10.61
CA LYS A 81 7.21 19.00 9.97
C LYS A 81 7.22 17.48 10.17
N GLN A 82 6.92 16.99 11.37
CA GLN A 82 6.76 15.56 11.66
C GLN A 82 5.57 14.96 10.90
N GLY A 83 4.50 15.73 10.70
CA GLY A 83 3.34 15.32 9.89
C GLY A 83 3.74 15.09 8.44
N ALA A 84 4.48 16.03 7.85
CA ALA A 84 5.03 15.87 6.50
C ALA A 84 5.96 14.64 6.41
N PHE A 85 6.86 14.49 7.38
CA PHE A 85 7.78 13.35 7.44
C PHE A 85 7.04 12.02 7.49
N VAL A 86 6.05 11.89 8.38
CA VAL A 86 5.22 10.68 8.50
C VAL A 86 4.47 10.37 7.22
N GLY A 87 3.92 11.39 6.57
CA GLY A 87 3.28 11.25 5.27
C GLY A 87 4.22 10.71 4.20
N GLY A 88 5.44 11.24 4.13
CA GLY A 88 6.49 10.73 3.25
C GLY A 88 6.90 9.30 3.59
N VAL A 89 7.07 8.96 4.87
CA VAL A 89 7.41 7.60 5.32
C VAL A 89 6.31 6.60 4.99
N THR A 90 5.04 6.97 5.17
CA THR A 90 3.91 6.11 4.80
C THR A 90 3.86 5.90 3.28
N ALA A 91 4.04 6.95 2.48
CA ALA A 91 4.10 6.83 1.03
C ALA A 91 5.26 5.93 0.57
N PHE A 92 6.46 6.16 1.10
CA PHE A 92 7.63 5.32 0.81
C PHE A 92 7.39 3.86 1.21
N GLY A 93 6.82 3.65 2.40
CA GLY A 93 6.42 2.33 2.87
C GLY A 93 5.47 1.64 1.89
N ILE A 94 4.41 2.31 1.43
CA ILE A 94 3.45 1.74 0.46
C ILE A 94 4.19 1.33 -0.82
N VAL A 95 5.04 2.21 -1.35
CA VAL A 95 5.76 1.98 -2.61
C VAL A 95 6.75 0.81 -2.50
N THR A 96 7.29 0.54 -1.31
CA THR A 96 8.13 -0.64 -1.05
C THR A 96 7.34 -1.91 -0.72
N LEU A 97 6.19 -1.78 -0.05
CA LEU A 97 5.40 -2.91 0.42
C LEU A 97 4.63 -3.57 -0.73
N VAL A 98 4.10 -2.78 -1.66
CA VAL A 98 3.30 -3.29 -2.79
C VAL A 98 4.08 -4.30 -3.65
N PRO A 99 5.29 -4.00 -4.16
CA PRO A 99 6.09 -4.98 -4.90
C PRO A 99 6.33 -6.26 -4.11
N THR A 100 6.65 -6.12 -2.81
CA THR A 100 6.91 -7.25 -1.92
C THR A 100 5.67 -8.12 -1.76
N LEU A 101 4.50 -7.53 -1.51
CA LEU A 101 3.24 -8.25 -1.38
C LEU A 101 2.83 -8.94 -2.70
N THR A 102 3.04 -8.29 -3.84
CA THR A 102 2.78 -8.90 -5.14
C THR A 102 3.68 -10.11 -5.37
N GLY A 103 4.98 -10.00 -5.09
CA GLY A 103 5.92 -11.12 -5.18
C GLY A 103 5.55 -12.29 -4.27
N VAL A 104 5.21 -12.01 -3.01
CA VAL A 104 4.75 -13.03 -2.06
C VAL A 104 3.46 -13.69 -2.55
N TYR A 105 2.52 -12.93 -3.10
CA TYR A 105 1.28 -13.48 -3.63
C TYR A 105 1.51 -14.43 -4.81
N VAL A 106 2.39 -14.06 -5.75
CA VAL A 106 2.81 -14.92 -6.87
C VAL A 106 3.46 -16.20 -6.36
N LEU A 107 4.36 -16.09 -5.37
CA LEU A 107 5.05 -17.24 -4.79
C LEU A 107 4.06 -18.22 -4.12
N LEU A 108 3.04 -17.69 -3.45
CA LEU A 108 2.01 -18.47 -2.76
C LEU A 108 0.88 -18.94 -3.68
N PHE A 109 0.85 -18.49 -4.94
CA PHE A 109 -0.25 -18.77 -5.86
C PHE A 109 -0.49 -20.27 -6.10
N PRO A 110 0.53 -21.14 -6.27
CA PRO A 110 0.29 -22.58 -6.43
C PRO A 110 -0.41 -23.21 -5.21
N LEU A 111 -0.08 -22.75 -3.99
CA LEU A 111 -0.75 -23.21 -2.76
C LEU A 111 -2.20 -22.75 -2.72
N LEU A 112 -2.48 -21.50 -3.08
CA LEU A 112 -3.83 -20.96 -3.19
C LEU A 112 -4.65 -21.71 -4.24
N LEU A 113 -4.05 -21.97 -5.41
CA LEU A 113 -4.69 -22.72 -6.49
C LEU A 113 -5.03 -24.14 -6.05
N SER A 114 -4.11 -24.82 -5.38
CA SER A 114 -4.34 -26.16 -4.81
C SER A 114 -5.47 -26.17 -3.80
N ALA A 115 -5.50 -25.20 -2.88
CA ALA A 115 -6.55 -25.09 -1.88
C ALA A 115 -7.93 -24.78 -2.47
N VAL A 116 -8.01 -23.90 -3.48
CA VAL A 116 -9.28 -23.49 -4.11
C VAL A 116 -9.83 -24.56 -5.03
N THR A 117 -8.98 -25.26 -5.78
CA THR A 117 -9.40 -26.30 -6.72
C THR A 117 -9.58 -27.67 -6.06
N GLY A 118 -9.09 -27.85 -4.83
CA GLY A 118 -9.01 -29.14 -4.16
C GLY A 118 -8.03 -30.12 -4.81
N GLN A 119 -7.28 -29.69 -5.83
CA GLN A 119 -6.30 -30.51 -6.52
C GLN A 119 -4.96 -30.43 -5.81
N GLY A 120 -4.20 -31.52 -5.78
CA GLY A 120 -2.92 -31.59 -5.05
C GLY A 120 -1.89 -30.57 -5.55
N LEU A 121 -0.94 -30.19 -4.68
CA LEU A 121 0.09 -29.19 -4.98
C LEU A 121 0.89 -29.50 -6.25
N GLN A 122 1.11 -30.78 -6.56
CA GLN A 122 1.81 -31.23 -7.77
C GLN A 122 1.10 -30.77 -9.05
N TYR A 123 -0.23 -30.80 -9.08
CA TYR A 123 -1.01 -30.30 -10.21
C TYR A 123 -0.86 -28.77 -10.35
N ALA A 124 -0.90 -28.04 -9.24
CA ALA A 124 -0.73 -26.59 -9.25
C ALA A 124 0.68 -26.17 -9.69
N VAL A 125 1.71 -26.91 -9.30
CA VAL A 125 3.10 -26.67 -9.75
C VAL A 125 3.30 -27.06 -11.22
N GLN A 126 2.59 -28.06 -11.74
CA GLN A 126 2.61 -28.35 -13.19
C GLN A 126 2.00 -27.22 -14.02
N LEU A 127 0.92 -26.61 -13.54
CA LEU A 127 0.32 -25.43 -14.18
C LEU A 127 1.18 -24.17 -14.03
N TYR A 128 2.01 -24.11 -12.98
CA TYR A 128 2.83 -22.95 -12.67
C TYR A 128 4.24 -23.37 -12.22
N PRO A 129 5.13 -23.72 -13.17
CA PRO A 129 6.36 -24.47 -12.91
C PRO A 129 7.49 -23.66 -12.28
N GLU A 130 7.56 -22.35 -12.49
CA GLU A 130 8.64 -21.49 -11.97
C GLU A 130 8.14 -20.35 -11.08
N PRO A 131 7.46 -20.66 -9.95
CA PRO A 131 6.84 -19.63 -9.11
C PRO A 131 7.85 -18.65 -8.51
N LEU A 132 9.07 -19.10 -8.22
CA LEU A 132 10.12 -18.27 -7.64
C LEU A 132 10.65 -17.24 -8.65
N TRP A 133 10.98 -17.66 -9.87
CA TRP A 133 11.48 -16.75 -10.91
C TRP A 133 10.40 -15.77 -11.35
N THR A 134 9.15 -16.22 -11.46
CA THR A 134 8.05 -15.31 -11.79
C THR A 134 7.79 -14.33 -10.65
N ALA A 135 7.84 -14.75 -9.38
CA ALA A 135 7.73 -13.84 -8.25
C ALA A 135 8.83 -12.77 -8.27
N VAL A 136 10.08 -13.13 -8.55
CA VAL A 136 11.19 -12.17 -8.68
C VAL A 136 10.96 -11.23 -9.86
N GLY A 137 10.58 -11.75 -11.02
CA GLY A 137 10.31 -10.97 -12.22
C GLY A 137 9.17 -9.95 -12.01
N VAL A 138 8.06 -10.39 -11.42
CA VAL A 138 6.92 -9.53 -11.09
C VAL A 138 7.30 -8.49 -10.05
N THR A 139 7.99 -8.88 -8.97
CA THR A 139 8.44 -7.95 -7.93
C THR A 139 9.30 -6.85 -8.53
N ARG A 140 10.29 -7.20 -9.37
CA ARG A 140 11.14 -6.24 -10.07
C ARG A 140 10.33 -5.34 -10.99
N THR A 141 9.36 -5.88 -11.70
CA THR A 141 8.52 -5.12 -12.63
C THR A 141 7.63 -4.12 -11.89
N VAL A 142 6.96 -4.53 -10.82
CA VAL A 142 6.16 -3.62 -9.97
C VAL A 142 7.06 -2.56 -9.30
N ALA A 143 8.26 -2.94 -8.89
CA ALA A 143 9.23 -2.01 -8.31
C ALA A 143 9.77 -0.96 -9.31
N THR A 144 9.82 -1.28 -10.61
CA THR A 144 10.43 -0.40 -11.62
C THR A 144 9.42 0.35 -12.47
N VAL A 145 8.21 -0.19 -12.66
CA VAL A 145 7.20 0.38 -13.54
C VAL A 145 6.06 1.03 -12.76
N TRP A 146 5.57 0.38 -11.71
CA TRP A 146 4.46 0.89 -10.89
C TRP A 146 4.94 1.87 -9.80
N SER A 147 5.98 1.47 -9.07
CA SER A 147 6.46 2.18 -7.88
C SER A 147 6.92 3.62 -8.13
N PRO A 148 7.67 3.94 -9.19
CA PRO A 148 8.08 5.32 -9.45
C PRO A 148 6.89 6.23 -9.72
N LEU A 149 5.95 5.80 -10.57
CA LEU A 149 4.78 6.60 -10.97
C LEU A 149 3.80 6.83 -9.82
N VAL A 150 3.59 5.79 -9.00
CA VAL A 150 2.71 5.93 -7.84
C VAL A 150 3.43 6.69 -6.71
N GLY A 151 4.74 6.52 -6.56
CA GLY A 151 5.56 7.24 -5.59
C GLY A 151 5.63 8.75 -5.86
N THR A 152 5.74 9.19 -7.11
CA THR A 152 5.74 10.63 -7.46
C THR A 152 4.45 11.33 -7.06
N LEU A 153 3.33 10.61 -6.99
CA LEU A 153 2.06 11.13 -6.50
C LEU A 153 1.93 10.99 -4.98
N LEU A 154 2.20 9.80 -4.44
CA LEU A 154 1.95 9.51 -3.02
C LEU A 154 2.87 10.26 -2.07
N VAL A 155 4.14 10.45 -2.41
CA VAL A 155 5.10 11.12 -1.52
C VAL A 155 4.68 12.57 -1.23
N PRO A 156 4.43 13.44 -2.23
CA PRO A 156 3.97 14.81 -1.96
C PRO A 156 2.56 14.84 -1.35
N ILE A 157 1.62 14.02 -1.82
CA ILE A 157 0.26 13.96 -1.28
C ILE A 157 0.29 13.56 0.20
N GLY A 158 1.04 12.51 0.53
CA GLY A 158 1.21 12.02 1.90
C GLY A 158 1.82 13.10 2.78
N ALA A 159 2.90 13.74 2.34
CA ALA A 159 3.56 14.82 3.09
C ALA A 159 2.61 16.01 3.36
N VAL A 160 1.87 16.47 2.36
CA VAL A 160 0.91 17.58 2.50
C VAL A 160 -0.24 17.18 3.42
N ALA A 161 -0.81 15.99 3.24
CA ALA A 161 -1.90 15.49 4.08
C ALA A 161 -1.47 15.35 5.55
N GLY A 162 -0.27 14.82 5.79
CA GLY A 162 0.30 14.71 7.13
C GLY A 162 0.55 16.06 7.78
N TRP A 163 1.17 16.99 7.06
CA TRP A 163 1.35 18.36 7.54
C TRP A 163 0.01 19.04 7.88
N ALA A 164 -0.97 18.99 6.97
CA ALA A 164 -2.26 19.64 7.15
C ALA A 164 -3.04 19.05 8.33
N SER A 165 -3.00 17.72 8.50
CA SER A 165 -3.66 17.03 9.60
C SER A 165 -3.13 17.48 10.96
N GLN A 166 -1.81 17.66 11.09
CA GLN A 166 -1.19 18.09 12.33
C GLN A 166 -1.35 19.59 12.58
N ARG A 167 -1.30 20.41 11.52
CA ARG A 167 -1.57 21.85 11.62
C ARG A 167 -2.98 22.11 12.16
N ARG A 168 -4.00 21.42 11.63
CA ARG A 168 -5.38 21.54 12.12
C ARG A 168 -5.52 21.16 13.60
N ARG A 169 -4.86 20.09 14.05
CA ARG A 169 -4.91 19.66 15.46
C ARG A 169 -4.32 20.66 16.44
N ARG A 170 -3.28 21.41 16.04
CA ARG A 170 -2.75 22.50 16.87
C ARG A 170 -3.75 23.64 17.02
N ILE A 171 -4.45 23.99 15.94
CA ILE A 171 -5.41 25.10 15.92
C ILE A 171 -6.67 24.77 16.73
N SER A 172 -7.20 23.54 16.63
CA SER A 172 -8.37 23.08 17.39
C SER A 172 -8.05 22.63 18.84
N GLY A 173 -6.82 22.86 19.31
CA GLY A 173 -6.36 22.54 20.67
C GLY A 173 -6.49 23.70 21.66
N HIS A 174 -7.17 24.78 21.28
CA HIS A 174 -7.63 25.86 22.14
C HIS A 174 -9.14 25.77 22.29
#